data_AF-A0A6M6IFP8-F1
#
_entry.id   AF-A0A6M6IFP8-F1
#
_cell.length_a   1.000
_cell.length_b   1.000
_cell.length_c   1.000
_cell.angle_alpha   90.00
_cell.angle_beta   90.00
_cell.angle_gamma   90.00
#
_symmetry.space_group_name_H-M   'P 1'
#
loop_
_entity.id
_entity.type
_entity.pdbx_description
1 polymer ?
#
loop_
_entity_poly.entity_id
_entity_poly.type
_entity_poly.pdbx_seq_one_letter_code
_entity_poly.pdbx_strand_id
1 'polypeptide(L)'
;MPRLYIAFHDNGVVRDIATEPLEGYLPAPSKATSTLALRYTLQDGKAVERFPGKTDEEVLALIAAEQAAQTSQGPAPEKTITKLAFMNRFTMEELAAIYTAAKTEVLVEVFLDKLKIAEEVNLADTQTIGGLQALAASGLLTETRVQEILQ
;
A
#
# COMPACT_ATOMS: atom_id res chain seq x y z
N MET A 1 5.70 -36.23 -18.95
CA MET A 1 5.01 -34.93 -19.11
C MET A 1 5.77 -34.11 -20.14
N PRO A 2 5.11 -33.35 -21.01
CA PRO A 2 5.79 -32.52 -22.00
C PRO A 2 6.63 -31.44 -21.30
N ARG A 3 7.79 -31.13 -21.86
CA ARG A 3 8.65 -30.06 -21.35
C ARG A 3 8.12 -28.72 -21.84
N LEU A 4 7.90 -27.78 -20.93
CA LEU A 4 7.40 -26.45 -21.27
C LEU A 4 8.57 -25.50 -21.58
N TYR A 5 8.30 -24.53 -22.45
CA TYR A 5 9.21 -23.48 -22.87
C TYR A 5 8.48 -22.14 -22.79
N ILE A 6 9.13 -21.11 -22.27
CA ILE A 6 8.52 -19.84 -21.88
C ILE A 6 9.23 -18.69 -22.59
N ALA A 7 8.47 -17.90 -23.33
CA ALA A 7 8.96 -16.64 -23.87
C ALA A 7 8.63 -15.49 -22.91
N PHE A 8 9.55 -14.55 -22.78
CA PHE A 8 9.36 -13.33 -22.00
C PHE A 8 9.41 -12.11 -22.92
N HIS A 9 8.69 -11.06 -22.55
CA HIS A 9 8.87 -9.72 -23.05
C HIS A 9 10.14 -9.09 -22.46
N ASP A 10 10.62 -7.99 -23.04
CA ASP A 10 11.81 -7.25 -22.55
C ASP A 10 11.65 -6.72 -21.12
N ASN A 11 10.41 -6.55 -20.66
CA ASN A 11 10.08 -6.16 -19.28
C ASN A 11 10.03 -7.35 -18.29
N GLY A 12 10.40 -8.56 -18.73
CA GLY A 12 10.44 -9.76 -17.88
C GLY A 12 9.09 -10.45 -17.65
N VAL A 13 8.01 -9.99 -18.30
CA VAL A 13 6.68 -10.61 -18.22
C VAL A 13 6.58 -11.76 -19.21
N VAL A 14 5.93 -12.87 -18.82
CA VAL A 14 5.68 -13.99 -19.73
C VAL A 14 4.82 -13.54 -20.91
N ARG A 15 5.36 -13.75 -22.12
CA ARG A 15 4.70 -13.48 -23.40
C ARG A 15 3.88 -14.68 -23.87
N ASP A 16 4.47 -15.87 -23.79
CA ASP A 16 3.89 -17.10 -24.34
C ASP A 16 4.51 -18.35 -23.70
N ILE A 17 3.77 -19.48 -23.74
CA ILE A 17 4.23 -20.79 -23.26
C ILE A 17 3.97 -21.85 -24.34
N ALA A 18 5.03 -22.53 -24.76
CA ALA A 18 5.01 -23.60 -25.73
C ALA A 18 5.38 -24.96 -25.11
N THR A 19 4.90 -26.04 -25.73
CA THR A 19 5.28 -27.42 -25.39
C THR A 19 6.45 -27.96 -26.21
N GLU A 20 6.98 -27.13 -27.12
CA GLU A 20 8.07 -27.43 -28.03
C GLU A 20 9.14 -26.33 -27.95
N PRO A 21 10.42 -26.65 -28.18
CA PRO A 21 11.48 -25.66 -28.17
C PRO A 21 11.34 -24.72 -29.37
N LEU A 22 11.25 -23.42 -29.10
CA LEU A 22 11.21 -22.37 -30.11
C LEU A 22 12.35 -21.37 -29.87
N GLU A 23 12.80 -20.72 -30.95
CA GLU A 23 13.85 -19.70 -30.86
C GLU A 23 13.44 -18.56 -29.90
N GLY A 24 14.31 -18.24 -28.95
CA GLY A 24 14.05 -17.22 -27.93
C GLY A 24 13.20 -17.68 -26.74
N TYR A 25 12.80 -18.95 -26.66
CA TYR A 25 12.08 -19.49 -25.50
C TYR A 25 13.04 -20.15 -24.51
N LEU A 26 12.82 -19.89 -23.22
CA LEU A 26 13.59 -20.48 -22.13
C LEU A 26 12.91 -21.74 -21.61
N PRO A 27 13.64 -22.82 -21.29
CA PRO A 27 13.03 -24.01 -20.71
C PRO A 27 12.43 -23.69 -19.33
N ALA A 28 11.18 -24.12 -19.11
CA ALA A 28 10.54 -24.04 -17.80
C ALA A 28 11.28 -24.93 -16.77
N PRO A 29 11.10 -24.68 -15.46
CA PRO A 29 11.59 -25.56 -14.41
C PRO A 29 11.17 -27.01 -14.61
N SER A 30 12.00 -27.97 -14.23
CA SER A 30 11.77 -29.40 -14.47
C SER A 30 10.50 -29.99 -13.85
N LYS A 31 9.94 -29.31 -12.84
CA LYS A 31 8.69 -29.68 -12.15
C LYS A 31 7.48 -28.88 -12.61
N ALA A 32 7.65 -27.99 -13.59
CA ALA A 32 6.60 -27.18 -14.16
C ALA A 32 5.62 -28.06 -14.94
N THR A 33 4.33 -27.99 -14.60
CA THR A 33 3.28 -28.76 -15.26
C THR A 33 2.14 -27.91 -15.81
N SER A 34 2.18 -26.59 -15.57
CA SER A 34 1.08 -25.68 -15.88
C SER A 34 1.45 -24.73 -17.02
N THR A 35 0.51 -24.44 -17.91
CA THR A 35 0.64 -23.41 -18.95
C THR A 35 0.17 -22.03 -18.48
N LEU A 36 -0.12 -21.85 -17.19
CA LEU A 36 -0.50 -20.55 -16.64
C LEU A 36 0.72 -19.63 -16.58
N ALA A 37 0.77 -18.64 -17.48
CA ALA A 37 1.83 -17.65 -17.60
C ALA A 37 2.20 -16.97 -16.28
N LEU A 38 1.19 -16.66 -15.45
CA LEU A 38 1.35 -15.98 -14.17
C LEU A 38 2.18 -16.75 -13.14
N ARG A 39 2.44 -18.03 -13.37
CA ARG A 39 3.26 -18.87 -12.48
C ARG A 39 4.74 -18.69 -12.68
N TYR A 40 5.15 -18.10 -13.79
CA TYR A 40 6.55 -18.03 -14.18
C TYR A 40 7.03 -16.59 -14.19
N THR A 41 8.31 -16.43 -13.84
CA THR A 41 8.99 -15.14 -13.88
C THR A 41 10.41 -15.33 -14.42
N LEU A 42 10.95 -14.27 -15.02
CA LEU A 42 12.32 -14.24 -15.48
C LEU A 42 13.22 -13.79 -14.33
N GLN A 43 14.11 -14.67 -13.88
CA GLN A 43 15.11 -14.37 -12.85
C GLN A 43 16.48 -14.84 -13.34
N ASP A 44 17.47 -13.94 -13.33
CA ASP A 44 18.84 -14.21 -13.78
C ASP A 44 18.92 -14.86 -15.18
N GLY A 45 18.04 -14.43 -16.09
CA GLY A 45 17.96 -14.97 -17.46
C GLY A 45 17.34 -16.37 -17.56
N LYS A 46 16.66 -16.86 -16.51
CA LYS A 46 16.02 -18.18 -16.46
C LYS A 46 14.54 -18.06 -16.07
N ALA A 47 13.73 -18.96 -16.61
CA ALA A 47 12.35 -19.13 -16.16
C ALA A 47 12.32 -19.80 -14.77
N VAL A 48 11.73 -19.14 -13.79
CA VAL A 48 11.53 -19.64 -12.43
C VAL A 48 10.03 -19.73 -12.13
N GLU A 49 9.62 -20.79 -11.43
CA GLU A 49 8.24 -20.98 -10.98
C GLU A 49 8.04 -20.33 -9.61
N ARG A 50 7.15 -19.33 -9.56
CA ARG A 50 6.85 -18.51 -8.39
C ARG A 50 5.96 -19.22 -7.37
N PHE A 51 5.21 -20.24 -7.81
CA PHE A 51 4.21 -20.93 -6.98
C PHE A 51 4.36 -22.45 -7.03
N PRO A 52 5.48 -23.00 -6.52
CA PRO A 52 5.68 -24.45 -6.51
C PRO A 52 4.61 -25.15 -5.65
N GLY A 53 4.04 -26.24 -6.18
CA GLY A 53 3.08 -27.08 -5.44
C GLY A 53 1.66 -26.52 -5.32
N LYS A 54 1.35 -25.39 -5.98
CA LYS A 54 0.00 -24.81 -6.02
C LYS A 54 -0.75 -25.18 -7.30
N THR A 55 -2.06 -25.34 -7.23
CA THR A 55 -2.91 -25.48 -8.43
C THR A 55 -3.06 -24.12 -9.13
N ASP A 56 -3.54 -24.13 -10.37
CA ASP A 56 -3.75 -22.88 -11.12
C ASP A 56 -4.83 -21.99 -10.49
N GLU A 57 -5.86 -22.60 -9.91
CA GLU A 57 -6.90 -21.89 -9.18
C GLU A 57 -6.36 -21.20 -7.92
N GLU A 58 -5.51 -21.90 -7.14
CA GLU A 58 -4.86 -21.29 -5.98
C GLU A 58 -3.95 -20.13 -6.38
N VAL A 59 -3.21 -20.26 -7.50
CA VAL A 59 -2.35 -19.19 -8.00
C VAL A 59 -3.16 -17.97 -8.43
N LEU A 60 -4.24 -18.18 -9.17
CA LEU A 60 -5.13 -17.09 -9.58
C LEU A 60 -5.74 -16.39 -8.36
N ALA A 61 -6.15 -17.15 -7.34
CA ALA A 61 -6.68 -16.59 -6.09
C ALA A 61 -5.62 -15.79 -5.31
N LEU A 62 -4.39 -16.29 -5.21
CA LEU A 62 -3.28 -15.58 -4.55
C LEU A 62 -2.96 -14.27 -5.27
N ILE A 63 -2.88 -14.28 -6.60
CA ILE A 63 -2.60 -13.08 -7.39
C ILE A 63 -3.75 -12.08 -7.30
N ALA A 64 -4.99 -12.54 -7.35
CA ALA A 64 -6.15 -11.68 -7.16
C ALA A 64 -6.16 -11.05 -5.76
N ALA A 65 -5.76 -11.79 -4.72
CA ALA A 65 -5.62 -11.28 -3.37
C ALA A 65 -4.46 -10.28 -3.24
N GLU A 66 -3.31 -10.54 -3.87
CA GLU A 66 -2.18 -9.60 -3.94
C GLU A 66 -2.58 -8.29 -4.66
N GLN A 67 -3.29 -8.41 -5.78
CA GLN A 67 -3.80 -7.27 -6.53
C GLN A 67 -4.86 -6.50 -5.73
N ALA A 68 -5.76 -7.18 -5.02
CA ALA A 68 -6.73 -6.53 -4.14
C ALA A 68 -6.07 -5.83 -2.92
N ALA A 69 -4.98 -6.40 -2.40
CA ALA A 69 -4.16 -5.75 -1.37
C ALA A 69 -3.42 -4.52 -1.93
N GLN A 70 -2.97 -4.56 -3.19
CA GLN A 70 -2.34 -3.41 -3.86
C GLN A 70 -3.36 -2.31 -4.22
N THR A 71 -4.59 -2.66 -4.60
CA THR A 71 -5.64 -1.66 -4.89
C THR A 71 -6.23 -1.04 -3.63
N SER A 72 -6.21 -1.73 -2.49
CA SER A 72 -6.55 -1.14 -1.18
C SER A 72 -5.46 -0.21 -0.63
N GLN A 73 -4.28 -0.17 -1.26
CA GLN A 73 -3.24 0.84 -1.06
C GLN A 73 -3.24 1.93 -2.14
N GLY A 74 -4.25 1.99 -3.01
CA GLY A 74 -4.47 3.15 -3.87
C GLY A 74 -4.66 4.42 -3.03
N PRO A 75 -4.37 5.63 -3.56
CA PRO A 75 -4.58 6.86 -2.81
C PRO A 75 -6.04 6.88 -2.37
N ALA A 76 -6.26 6.80 -1.06
CA ALA A 76 -7.57 7.02 -0.47
C ALA A 76 -8.15 8.30 -1.08
N PRO A 77 -9.47 8.37 -1.35
CA PRO A 77 -10.08 9.57 -1.92
C PRO A 77 -9.53 10.75 -1.16
N GLU A 78 -8.87 11.67 -1.87
CA GLU A 78 -8.17 12.80 -1.29
C GLU A 78 -9.18 13.62 -0.48
N LYS A 79 -9.36 13.27 0.80
CA LYS A 79 -9.93 14.13 1.82
C LYS A 79 -8.84 15.14 2.19
N THR A 80 -8.26 15.75 1.17
CA THR A 80 -7.26 16.78 1.30
C THR A 80 -8.03 18.08 1.47
N ILE A 81 -7.88 18.66 2.66
CA ILE A 81 -8.53 19.91 3.01
C ILE A 81 -7.47 20.95 3.30
N THR A 82 -7.83 22.23 3.14
CA THR A 82 -6.93 23.31 3.50
C THR A 82 -6.64 23.27 5.00
N LYS A 83 -5.47 23.76 5.42
CA LYS A 83 -5.12 23.90 6.84
C LYS A 83 -6.19 24.63 7.65
N LEU A 84 -6.78 25.70 7.09
CA LEU A 84 -7.85 26.43 7.75
C LEU A 84 -9.11 25.56 7.93
N ALA A 85 -9.50 24.81 6.90
CA ALA A 85 -10.62 23.88 7.00
C ALA A 85 -10.37 22.79 8.05
N PHE A 86 -9.13 22.30 8.19
CA PHE A 86 -8.76 21.36 9.24
C PHE A 86 -8.86 21.98 10.64
N MET A 87 -8.29 23.17 10.84
CA MET A 87 -8.35 23.88 12.13
C MET A 87 -9.79 24.21 12.55
N ASN A 88 -10.67 24.51 11.60
CA ASN A 88 -12.08 24.78 11.85
C ASN A 88 -12.89 23.55 12.30
N ARG A 89 -12.32 22.34 12.25
CA ARG A 89 -12.96 21.12 12.78
C ARG A 89 -12.79 20.96 14.29
N PHE A 90 -11.84 21.69 14.86
CA PHE A 90 -11.60 21.73 16.30
C PHE A 90 -12.42 22.85 16.94
N THR A 91 -12.79 22.67 18.20
CA THR A 91 -13.32 23.76 19.01
C THR A 91 -12.19 24.68 19.46
N MET A 92 -12.53 25.92 19.84
CA MET A 92 -11.52 26.86 20.36
C MET A 92 -10.86 26.35 21.65
N GLU A 93 -11.61 25.62 22.48
CA GLU A 93 -11.13 25.02 23.73
C GLU A 93 -10.12 23.88 23.45
N GLU A 94 -10.42 23.02 22.47
CA GLU A 94 -9.51 21.96 22.01
C GLU A 94 -8.21 22.57 21.48
N LEU A 95 -8.31 23.58 20.62
CA LEU A 95 -7.14 24.28 20.11
C LEU A 95 -6.32 24.90 21.25
N ALA A 96 -6.96 25.62 22.19
CA ALA A 96 -6.25 26.22 23.31
C ALA A 96 -5.54 25.17 24.19
N ALA A 97 -6.16 24.01 24.41
CA ALA A 97 -5.56 22.90 25.14
C ALA A 97 -4.35 22.32 24.39
N ILE A 98 -4.48 22.07 23.08
CA ILE A 98 -3.40 21.56 22.23
C ILE A 98 -2.21 22.53 22.19
N TYR A 99 -2.45 23.83 21.99
CA TYR A 99 -1.39 24.85 21.99
C TYR A 99 -0.75 25.03 23.37
N THR A 100 -1.49 24.77 24.46
CA THR A 100 -0.92 24.79 25.82
C THR A 100 -0.03 23.57 26.05
N ALA A 101 -0.50 22.38 25.68
CA ALA A 101 0.25 21.14 25.80
C ALA A 101 1.52 21.14 24.94
N ALA A 102 1.48 21.75 23.76
CA ALA A 102 2.65 21.93 22.90
C ALA A 102 3.83 22.65 23.58
N LYS A 103 3.60 23.43 24.64
CA LYS A 103 4.67 24.12 25.37
C LYS A 103 5.48 23.18 26.27
N THR A 104 4.93 22.00 26.56
CA THR A 104 5.52 21.01 27.48
C THR A 104 5.74 19.65 26.82
N GLU A 105 4.94 19.30 25.82
CA GLU A 105 4.98 18.04 25.10
C GLU A 105 5.58 18.24 23.71
N VAL A 106 6.86 17.86 23.57
CA VAL A 106 7.63 18.02 22.32
C VAL A 106 6.94 17.35 21.13
N LEU A 107 6.27 16.21 21.32
CA LEU A 107 5.56 15.53 20.24
C LEU A 107 4.36 16.33 19.71
N VAL A 108 3.65 17.04 20.59
CA VAL A 108 2.53 17.91 20.22
C VAL A 108 3.06 19.17 19.52
N GLU A 109 4.18 19.72 19.98
CA GLU A 109 4.86 20.84 19.32
C GLU A 109 5.28 20.48 17.89
N VAL A 110 5.94 19.34 17.71
CA VAL A 110 6.35 18.83 16.39
C VAL A 110 5.15 18.63 15.46
N PHE A 111 4.02 18.14 15.97
CA PHE A 111 2.79 18.02 15.19
C PHE A 111 2.30 19.39 14.71
N LEU A 112 2.22 20.38 15.59
CA LEU A 112 1.80 21.74 15.24
C LEU A 112 2.77 22.39 14.25
N ASP A 113 4.07 22.19 14.40
CA ASP A 113 5.06 22.77 13.48
C ASP A 113 4.99 22.14 12.09
N LYS A 114 4.77 20.82 12.01
CA LYS A 114 4.48 20.15 10.74
C LYS A 114 3.19 20.66 10.10
N LEU A 115 2.14 20.87 10.89
CA LEU A 115 0.90 21.45 10.40
C LEU A 115 1.09 22.89 9.89
N LYS A 116 1.96 23.70 10.52
CA LYS A 116 2.25 25.06 10.06
C LYS A 116 2.89 25.08 8.67
N ILE A 117 3.83 24.17 8.40
CA ILE A 117 4.54 24.08 7.11
C ILE A 117 3.74 23.35 6.03
N ALA A 118 2.73 22.55 6.41
CA ALA A 118 1.88 21.85 5.45
C ALA A 118 1.08 22.84 4.61
N GLU A 119 1.06 22.59 3.29
CA GLU A 119 0.22 23.32 2.33
C GLU A 119 -1.24 22.86 2.47
N GLU A 120 -1.44 21.55 2.60
CA GLU A 120 -2.73 20.90 2.72
C GLU A 120 -2.68 19.76 3.75
N VAL A 121 -3.84 19.34 4.24
CA VAL A 121 -3.98 18.26 5.21
C VAL A 121 -4.77 17.13 4.59
N ASN A 122 -4.12 15.97 4.40
CA ASN A 122 -4.79 14.76 3.99
C ASN A 122 -5.31 14.01 5.22
N LEU A 123 -6.63 13.89 5.36
CA LEU A 123 -7.26 13.19 6.48
C LEU A 123 -7.10 11.67 6.44
N ALA A 124 -6.79 11.10 5.27
CA ALA A 124 -6.50 9.68 5.13
C ALA A 124 -5.02 9.36 5.34
N ASP A 125 -4.16 10.37 5.48
CA ASP A 125 -2.74 10.16 5.71
C ASP A 125 -2.48 9.54 7.09
N THR A 126 -1.63 8.52 7.11
CA THR A 126 -1.27 7.79 8.33
C THR A 126 -0.61 8.68 9.38
N GLN A 127 0.12 9.72 8.97
CA GLN A 127 0.72 10.66 9.90
C GLN A 127 -0.32 11.61 10.49
N THR A 128 -1.29 12.08 9.69
CA THR A 128 -2.44 12.87 10.19
C THR A 128 -3.25 12.06 11.22
N ILE A 129 -3.58 10.81 10.89
CA ILE A 129 -4.33 9.91 11.79
C ILE A 129 -3.52 9.64 13.07
N GLY A 130 -2.24 9.30 12.94
CA GLY A 130 -1.35 9.05 14.07
C GLY A 130 -1.18 10.28 14.97
N GLY A 131 -1.11 11.49 14.40
CA GLY A 131 -1.06 12.74 15.15
C GLY A 131 -2.31 12.98 16.00
N LEU A 132 -3.50 12.80 15.42
CA LEU A 132 -4.76 12.91 16.16
C LEU A 132 -4.90 11.84 17.25
N GLN A 133 -4.46 10.61 16.98
CA GLN A 133 -4.43 9.54 17.98
C GLN A 133 -3.47 9.85 19.13
N ALA A 134 -2.32 10.48 18.85
CA ALA A 134 -1.39 10.91 19.90
C ALA A 134 -2.01 12.00 20.80
N LEU A 135 -2.76 12.94 20.21
CA LEU A 135 -3.53 13.93 20.99
C LEU A 135 -4.61 13.26 21.86
N ALA A 136 -5.24 12.19 21.39
CA ALA A 136 -6.16 11.42 22.21
C ALA A 136 -5.44 10.66 23.34
N ALA A 137 -4.27 10.08 23.06
CA ALA A 137 -3.46 9.38 24.05
C ALA A 137 -2.93 10.30 25.16
N SER A 138 -2.67 11.59 24.86
CA SER A 138 -2.33 12.60 25.86
C SER A 138 -3.55 13.21 26.57
N GLY A 139 -4.76 12.77 26.23
CA GLY A 139 -6.00 13.24 26.83
C GLY A 139 -6.45 14.63 26.35
N LEU A 140 -5.85 15.16 25.29
CA LEU A 140 -6.21 16.45 24.69
C LEU A 140 -7.43 16.35 23.78
N LEU A 141 -7.70 15.16 23.24
CA LEU A 141 -8.88 14.81 22.48
C LEU A 141 -9.49 13.52 23.02
N THR A 142 -10.77 13.30 22.73
CA THR A 142 -11.38 11.98 22.90
C THR A 142 -11.28 11.18 21.59
N GLU A 143 -11.33 9.85 21.66
CA GLU A 143 -11.36 9.00 20.46
C GLU A 143 -12.53 9.36 19.53
N THR A 144 -13.68 9.74 20.10
CA THR A 144 -14.84 10.22 19.34
C THR A 144 -14.51 11.49 18.56
N ARG A 145 -13.83 12.46 19.18
CA ARG A 145 -13.42 13.70 18.51
C ARG A 145 -12.42 13.47 17.39
N VAL A 146 -11.49 12.52 17.56
CA VAL A 146 -10.59 12.10 16.47
C VAL A 146 -11.40 11.62 15.27
N GLN A 147 -12.42 10.78 15.47
CA GLN A 147 -13.26 10.31 14.36
C GLN A 147 -14.03 11.45 13.70
N GLU A 148 -14.60 12.38 14.47
CA GLU A 148 -15.31 13.56 13.94
C GLU A 148 -14.40 14.47 13.11
N ILE A 149 -13.15 14.67 13.54
CA ILE A 149 -12.15 15.45 12.80
C ILE A 149 -11.75 14.78 11.48
N LEU A 150 -11.85 13.45 11.38
CA LEU A 150 -11.50 12.66 10.18
C LEU A 150 -12.67 12.45 9.18
N GLN A 151 -13.88 12.94 9.49
CA GLN A 151 -15.06 12.73 8.64
C GLN A 151 -15.07 13.54 7.34
#